data_AF-A0ABD4KXX7-F1
#
_entry.id   AF-A0ABD4KXX7-F1
#
_cell.length_a   1.000
_cell.length_b   1.000
_cell.length_c   1.000
_cell.angle_alpha   90.00
_cell.angle_beta   90.00
_cell.angle_gamma   90.00
#
_symmetry.space_group_name_H-M   'P 1'
#
loop_
_entity.id
_entity.type
_entity.pdbx_description
1 polymer ?
#
loop_
_entity_poly.entity_id
_entity_poly.type
_entity_poly.pdbx_seq_one_letter_code
_entity_poly.pdbx_strand_id
1 'polypeptide(L)'
;KASELSDEQIAELEEQGIDPNTLDFDSELIDKAIFNKDTNRAIIRNLMEKGLKDADNQLPGKSIIFARSIAHADLLADLFHEMYTDLGGNFCRVIHSKYERAEDLIDNFKSTEGREDDITIAVSVDMLDTGIDVPECVNLVFAKPIKSKVKFWQMVGRGTRLCEN
;
A
#
# COMPACT_ATOMS: atom_id res chain seq x y z
N LYS A 1 -14.31 -16.08 13.02
CA LYS A 1 -14.04 -16.03 14.47
C LYS A 1 -13.59 -14.62 14.79
N ALA A 2 -14.43 -13.87 15.49
CA ALA A 2 -14.21 -12.49 15.90
C ALA A 2 -13.61 -12.50 17.31
N SER A 3 -12.29 -12.63 17.40
CA SER A 3 -11.62 -12.64 18.69
C SER A 3 -10.24 -12.02 18.56
N GLU A 4 -10.17 -10.69 18.66
CA GLU A 4 -9.00 -9.90 19.07
C GLU A 4 -9.32 -8.39 18.96
N LEU A 5 -10.45 -7.97 19.56
CA LEU A 5 -10.68 -6.56 19.87
C LEU A 5 -10.72 -6.44 21.39
N SER A 6 -10.01 -5.47 21.95
CA SER A 6 -10.07 -5.22 23.39
C SER A 6 -11.42 -4.60 23.76
N ASP A 7 -11.86 -4.79 25.01
CA ASP A 7 -13.14 -4.29 25.51
C ASP A 7 -13.26 -2.75 25.34
N GLU A 8 -12.12 -2.04 25.41
CA GLU A 8 -12.03 -0.59 25.19
C GLU A 8 -12.31 -0.21 23.73
N GLN A 9 -11.86 -1.01 22.76
CA GLN A 9 -12.12 -0.78 21.32
C GLN A 9 -13.58 -1.06 20.96
N ILE A 10 -14.23 -1.98 21.66
CA ILE A 10 -15.66 -2.27 21.47
C ILE A 10 -16.48 -1.09 21.99
N ALA A 11 -16.16 -0.57 23.17
CA ALA A 11 -16.85 0.57 23.78
C ALA A 11 -16.73 1.86 22.94
N GLU A 12 -15.57 2.13 22.34
CA GLU A 12 -15.36 3.30 21.47
C GLU A 12 -16.19 3.25 20.17
N LEU A 13 -16.42 2.05 19.64
CA LEU A 13 -17.21 1.82 18.42
C LEU A 13 -18.72 1.94 18.73
N GLU A 14 -19.14 1.47 19.90
CA GLU A 14 -20.50 1.66 20.42
C GLU A 14 -20.81 3.15 20.67
N GLU A 15 -19.87 3.93 21.20
CA GLU A 15 -20.04 5.36 21.49
C GLU A 15 -20.20 6.22 20.22
N GLN A 16 -19.63 5.78 19.08
CA GLN A 16 -19.80 6.44 17.79
C GLN A 16 -21.07 6.01 17.03
N GLY A 17 -21.86 5.09 17.58
CA GLY A 17 -23.09 4.60 16.96
C GLY A 17 -22.88 3.82 15.65
N ILE A 18 -21.65 3.37 15.39
CA ILE A 18 -21.29 2.62 14.19
C ILE A 18 -21.03 1.18 14.62
N ASP A 19 -21.99 0.28 14.38
CA ASP A 19 -21.73 -1.15 14.52
C ASP A 19 -20.75 -1.58 13.40
N PRO A 20 -19.51 -2.00 13.72
CA PRO A 20 -18.52 -2.41 12.72
C PRO A 20 -19.00 -3.60 11.87
N ASN A 21 -19.95 -4.39 12.38
CA ASN A 21 -20.57 -5.50 11.66
C ASN A 21 -21.67 -5.05 10.69
N THR A 22 -22.10 -3.79 10.72
CA THR A 22 -23.11 -3.23 9.80
C THR A 22 -22.53 -2.58 8.55
N LEU A 23 -21.20 -2.45 8.45
CA LEU A 23 -20.51 -2.07 7.22
C LEU A 23 -20.44 -3.29 6.27
N ASP A 24 -21.61 -3.75 5.85
CA ASP A 24 -21.78 -4.86 4.93
C ASP A 24 -21.58 -4.35 3.50
N PHE A 25 -20.31 -4.15 3.13
CA PHE A 25 -19.96 -3.92 1.74
C PHE A 25 -20.13 -5.24 0.98
N ASP A 26 -21.00 -5.25 -0.01
CA ASP A 26 -21.20 -6.40 -0.89
C ASP A 26 -19.86 -6.84 -1.50
N SER A 27 -19.41 -8.05 -1.14
CA SER A 27 -18.11 -8.57 -1.55
C SER A 27 -17.98 -8.60 -3.08
N GLU A 28 -19.07 -8.88 -3.81
CA GLU A 28 -19.04 -8.93 -5.27
C GLU A 28 -18.82 -7.54 -5.88
N LEU A 29 -19.44 -6.52 -5.30
CA LEU A 29 -19.24 -5.13 -5.72
C LEU A 29 -17.81 -4.65 -5.41
N ILE A 30 -17.26 -5.02 -4.26
CA ILE A 30 -15.86 -4.70 -3.92
C ILE A 30 -14.91 -5.42 -4.87
N ASP A 31 -15.11 -6.72 -5.12
CA ASP A 31 -14.27 -7.49 -6.04
C ASP A 31 -14.30 -6.88 -7.45
N LYS A 32 -15.48 -6.53 -7.95
CA LYS A 32 -15.61 -5.86 -9.25
C LYS A 32 -14.90 -4.50 -9.29
N ALA A 33 -14.99 -3.72 -8.22
CA ALA A 33 -14.34 -2.42 -8.12
C ALA A 33 -12.80 -2.55 -8.08
N ILE A 34 -12.29 -3.54 -7.34
CA ILE A 34 -10.85 -3.78 -7.15
C ILE A 34 -10.19 -4.33 -8.42
N PHE A 35 -10.87 -5.20 -9.16
CA PHE A 35 -10.33 -5.74 -10.41
C PHE A 35 -10.66 -4.86 -11.63
N ASN A 36 -11.26 -3.69 -11.43
CA ASN A 36 -11.48 -2.73 -12.52
C ASN A 36 -10.14 -2.11 -12.95
N LYS A 37 -9.68 -2.47 -14.15
CA LYS A 37 -8.41 -1.98 -14.71
C LYS A 37 -8.37 -0.46 -14.83
N ASP A 38 -9.46 0.19 -15.21
CA ASP A 38 -9.47 1.65 -15.40
C ASP A 38 -9.36 2.39 -14.08
N THR A 39 -10.02 1.88 -13.03
CA THR A 39 -9.85 2.38 -11.66
C THR A 39 -8.39 2.23 -11.20
N ASN A 40 -7.78 1.06 -11.41
CA ASN A 40 -6.40 0.81 -11.01
C ASN A 40 -5.40 1.68 -11.80
N ARG A 41 -5.62 1.87 -13.11
CA ARG A 41 -4.83 2.82 -13.91
C ARG A 41 -4.98 4.25 -13.40
N ALA A 42 -6.18 4.66 -12.98
CA ALA A 42 -6.42 5.98 -12.42
C ALA A 42 -5.69 6.17 -11.08
N ILE A 43 -5.68 5.14 -10.21
CA ILE A 43 -4.91 5.15 -8.95
C ILE A 43 -3.42 5.31 -9.23
N ILE A 44 -2.86 4.50 -10.14
CA ILE A 44 -1.44 4.55 -10.50
C ILE A 44 -1.09 5.93 -11.09
N ARG A 45 -1.89 6.43 -12.02
CA ARG A 45 -1.70 7.76 -12.61
C ARG A 45 -1.73 8.86 -11.56
N ASN A 46 -2.67 8.79 -10.63
CA ASN A 46 -2.78 9.76 -9.55
C ASN A 46 -1.51 9.79 -8.68
N LEU A 47 -0.96 8.62 -8.32
CA LEU A 47 0.31 8.53 -7.59
C LEU A 47 1.45 9.16 -8.40
N MET A 48 1.57 8.82 -9.69
CA MET A 48 2.65 9.31 -10.53
C MET A 48 2.59 10.82 -10.76
N GLU A 49 1.38 11.39 -10.93
CA GLU A 49 1.19 12.81 -11.22
C GLU A 49 1.17 13.69 -9.96
N LYS A 50 0.51 13.22 -8.90
CA LYS A 50 0.17 14.03 -7.71
C LYS A 50 0.81 13.55 -6.42
N GLY A 51 1.46 12.38 -6.43
CA GLY A 51 2.24 11.91 -5.28
C GLY A 51 3.36 12.88 -4.95
N LEU A 52 3.76 12.88 -3.68
CA LEU A 52 4.96 13.58 -3.24
C LEU A 52 6.15 13.04 -4.02
N LYS A 53 6.95 13.96 -4.55
CA LYS A 53 8.05 13.66 -5.45
C LYS A 53 9.34 13.38 -4.67
N ASP A 54 10.29 12.78 -5.36
CA ASP A 54 11.67 12.64 -4.89
C ASP A 54 12.40 13.99 -4.86
N ALA A 55 13.67 13.98 -4.46
CA ALA A 55 14.48 15.20 -4.29
C ALA A 55 14.64 16.01 -5.59
N ASP A 56 14.63 15.34 -6.74
CA ASP A 56 14.75 15.96 -8.06
C ASP A 56 13.39 16.45 -8.62
N ASN A 57 12.31 16.18 -7.90
CA ASN A 57 10.94 16.62 -8.18
C ASN A 57 10.39 16.13 -9.54
N GLN A 58 10.95 15.05 -10.08
CA GLN A 58 10.58 14.47 -11.38
C GLN A 58 9.67 13.25 -11.19
N LEU A 59 10.10 12.30 -10.36
CA LEU A 59 9.44 11.03 -10.11
C LEU A 59 8.77 11.03 -8.73
N PRO A 60 7.75 10.18 -8.47
CA PRO A 60 7.26 10.03 -7.12
C PRO A 60 8.38 9.53 -6.19
N GLY A 61 8.39 10.03 -4.95
CA GLY A 61 9.22 9.46 -3.90
C GLY A 61 8.78 8.04 -3.54
N LYS A 62 9.47 7.42 -2.57
CA LYS A 62 9.14 6.04 -2.15
C LYS A 62 7.69 5.93 -1.72
N SER A 63 7.03 4.91 -2.25
CA SER A 63 5.58 4.77 -2.19
C SER A 63 5.18 3.33 -1.88
N ILE A 64 4.17 3.17 -1.03
CA ILE A 64 3.57 1.87 -0.73
C ILE A 64 2.13 1.85 -1.25
N ILE A 65 1.80 0.85 -2.06
CA ILE A 65 0.43 0.57 -2.52
C ILE A 65 -0.09 -0.66 -1.78
N PHE A 66 -1.12 -0.48 -0.96
CA PHE A 66 -1.76 -1.56 -0.22
C PHE A 66 -2.84 -2.24 -1.05
N ALA A 67 -2.55 -3.45 -1.52
CA ALA A 67 -3.45 -4.26 -2.32
C ALA A 67 -4.25 -5.25 -1.46
N ARG A 68 -5.47 -5.61 -1.90
CA ARG A 68 -6.35 -6.57 -1.20
C ARG A 68 -5.84 -8.00 -1.22
N SER A 69 -5.20 -8.42 -2.31
CA SER A 69 -4.75 -9.81 -2.52
C SER A 69 -3.56 -9.84 -3.47
N ILE A 70 -2.87 -10.98 -3.53
CA ILE A 70 -1.72 -11.19 -4.43
C ILE A 70 -2.13 -10.93 -5.88
N ALA A 71 -3.24 -11.51 -6.33
CA ALA A 71 -3.75 -11.29 -7.68
C ALA A 71 -4.05 -9.81 -7.99
N HIS A 72 -4.50 -9.04 -7.01
CA HIS A 72 -4.70 -7.60 -7.19
C HIS A 72 -3.36 -6.84 -7.23
N ALA A 73 -2.38 -7.24 -6.42
CA ALA A 73 -1.06 -6.66 -6.43
C ALA A 73 -0.34 -6.89 -7.77
N ASP A 74 -0.42 -8.11 -8.29
CA ASP A 74 0.11 -8.47 -9.60
C ASP A 74 -0.56 -7.64 -10.70
N LEU A 75 -1.89 -7.50 -10.66
CA LEU A 75 -2.62 -6.65 -11.61
C LEU A 75 -2.14 -5.19 -11.57
N LEU A 76 -1.92 -4.63 -10.38
CA LEU A 76 -1.43 -3.25 -10.23
C LEU A 76 -0.01 -3.10 -10.80
N ALA A 77 0.87 -4.07 -10.55
CA ALA A 77 2.24 -4.06 -11.09
C ALA A 77 2.25 -4.22 -12.61
N ASP A 78 1.46 -5.15 -13.16
CA ASP A 78 1.32 -5.33 -14.61
C ASP A 78 0.82 -4.06 -15.29
N LEU A 79 -0.22 -3.43 -14.75
CA LEU A 79 -0.75 -2.17 -15.26
C LEU A 79 0.27 -1.04 -15.15
N PHE A 80 1.08 -1.03 -14.09
CA PHE A 80 2.16 -0.06 -13.96
C PHE A 80 3.18 -0.22 -15.09
N HIS A 81 3.67 -1.44 -15.34
CA HIS A 81 4.65 -1.71 -16.39
C HIS A 81 4.08 -1.50 -17.80
N GLU A 82 2.77 -1.71 -18.00
CA GLU A 82 2.07 -1.35 -19.25
C GLU A 82 2.05 0.17 -19.48
N MET A 83 1.82 0.96 -18.42
CA MET A 83 1.67 2.41 -18.52
C MET A 83 3.01 3.17 -18.57
N TYR A 84 4.04 2.65 -17.92
CA TYR A 84 5.34 3.30 -17.77
C TYR A 84 6.48 2.36 -18.18
N THR A 85 6.47 1.94 -19.44
CA THR A 85 7.45 1.00 -20.01
C THR A 85 8.89 1.48 -19.94
N ASP A 86 9.08 2.80 -19.88
CA ASP A 86 10.40 3.43 -19.83
C ASP A 86 11.01 3.41 -18.42
N LEU A 87 10.20 3.11 -17.40
CA LEU A 87 10.68 2.92 -16.03
C LEU A 87 11.14 1.47 -15.87
N GLY A 88 12.37 1.29 -15.36
CA GLY A 88 12.97 -0.03 -15.19
C GLY A 88 12.10 -0.96 -14.35
N GLY A 89 12.21 -2.28 -14.59
CA GLY A 89 11.32 -3.25 -13.97
C GLY A 89 11.30 -3.18 -12.43
N ASN A 90 12.43 -2.87 -11.79
CA ASN A 90 12.53 -2.74 -10.33
C ASN A 90 11.81 -1.52 -9.75
N PHE A 91 11.42 -0.54 -10.58
CA PHE A 91 10.75 0.67 -10.10
C PHE A 91 9.45 0.36 -9.35
N CYS A 92 8.70 -0.65 -9.82
CA CYS A 92 7.49 -1.15 -9.18
C CYS A 92 7.58 -2.66 -8.97
N ARG A 93 7.44 -3.12 -7.72
CA ARG A 93 7.52 -4.54 -7.35
C ARG A 93 6.41 -4.95 -6.39
N VAL A 94 5.92 -6.17 -6.57
CA VAL A 94 5.00 -6.83 -5.63
C VAL A 94 5.79 -7.45 -4.49
N ILE A 95 5.37 -7.18 -3.26
CA ILE A 95 5.99 -7.69 -2.03
C ILE A 95 4.91 -8.37 -1.18
N HIS A 96 4.96 -9.70 -1.06
CA HIS A 96 4.00 -10.47 -0.28
C HIS A 96 4.65 -11.65 0.46
N SER A 97 4.02 -12.13 1.54
CA SER A 97 4.58 -13.14 2.46
C SER A 97 4.87 -14.50 1.85
N LYS A 98 4.22 -14.84 0.74
CA LYS A 98 4.46 -16.10 0.02
C LYS A 98 5.70 -16.07 -0.88
N TYR A 99 6.39 -14.94 -0.98
CA TYR A 99 7.57 -14.81 -1.83
C TYR A 99 8.81 -15.18 -1.02
N GLU A 100 9.58 -16.15 -1.50
CA GLU A 100 10.75 -16.68 -0.78
C GLU A 100 11.84 -15.61 -0.55
N ARG A 101 11.91 -14.62 -1.45
CA ARG A 101 12.86 -13.49 -1.38
C ARG A 101 12.19 -12.19 -0.94
N ALA A 102 11.14 -12.29 -0.14
CA ALA A 102 10.41 -11.14 0.39
C ALA A 102 11.33 -10.15 1.14
N GLU A 103 12.23 -10.67 1.99
CA GLU A 103 13.18 -9.87 2.77
C GLU A 103 14.14 -9.09 1.85
N ASP A 104 14.72 -9.74 0.84
CA ASP A 104 15.57 -9.06 -0.15
C ASP A 104 14.83 -7.88 -0.83
N LEU A 105 13.56 -8.08 -1.20
CA LEU A 105 12.77 -7.01 -1.81
C LEU A 105 12.44 -5.88 -0.82
N ILE A 106 12.28 -6.20 0.46
CA ILE A 106 12.10 -5.19 1.50
C ILE A 106 13.39 -4.38 1.68
N ASP A 107 14.55 -5.04 1.65
CA ASP A 107 15.85 -4.36 1.74
C ASP A 107 16.10 -3.46 0.52
N ASN A 108 15.79 -3.95 -0.69
CA ASN A 108 15.83 -3.14 -1.91
C ASN A 108 14.85 -1.95 -1.86
N PHE A 109 13.69 -2.13 -1.22
CA PHE A 109 12.74 -1.03 -1.01
C PHE A 109 13.23 -0.02 0.03
N LYS A 110 13.94 -0.45 1.07
CA LYS A 110 14.56 0.45 2.06
C LYS A 110 15.78 1.17 1.51
N SER A 111 16.49 0.59 0.56
CA SER A 111 17.73 1.18 0.04
C SER A 111 17.49 2.53 -0.63
N THR A 112 18.37 3.49 -0.35
CA THR A 112 18.39 4.86 -0.90
C THR A 112 19.66 5.12 -1.70
N GLU A 113 20.40 4.06 -2.07
CA GLU A 113 21.73 4.14 -2.66
C GLU A 113 21.70 4.43 -4.18
N GLY A 114 20.52 4.42 -4.80
CA GLY A 114 20.35 4.68 -6.23
C GLY A 114 20.82 3.52 -7.11
N ARG A 115 20.71 2.28 -6.61
CA ARG A 115 21.11 1.08 -7.35
C ARG A 115 20.03 0.67 -8.35
N GLU A 116 20.41 -0.10 -9.38
CA GLU A 116 19.44 -0.66 -10.35
C GLU A 116 18.37 -1.56 -9.69
N ASP A 117 18.71 -2.11 -8.52
CA ASP A 117 17.87 -3.04 -7.76
C ASP A 117 16.84 -2.33 -6.87
N ASP A 118 17.00 -1.01 -6.68
CA ASP A 118 16.21 -0.22 -5.75
C ASP A 118 14.75 -0.15 -6.21
N ILE A 119 13.85 -0.25 -5.23
CA ILE A 119 12.42 -0.21 -5.47
C ILE A 119 11.89 1.14 -4.99
N THR A 120 11.15 1.83 -5.87
CA THR A 120 10.49 3.10 -5.55
C THR A 120 9.04 2.87 -5.15
N ILE A 121 8.34 1.97 -5.82
CA ILE A 121 6.94 1.63 -5.55
C ILE A 121 6.85 0.16 -5.12
N ALA A 122 6.46 -0.07 -3.87
CA ALA A 122 6.17 -1.39 -3.36
C ALA A 122 4.66 -1.63 -3.32
N VAL A 123 4.19 -2.65 -4.03
CA VAL A 123 2.79 -3.11 -3.96
C VAL A 123 2.71 -4.25 -2.94
N SER A 124 2.13 -3.98 -1.77
CA SER A 124 2.12 -4.93 -0.66
C SER A 124 0.77 -5.59 -0.42
N VAL A 125 0.87 -6.86 -0.06
CA VAL A 125 -0.23 -7.66 0.51
C VAL A 125 0.21 -8.14 1.89
N ASP A 126 -0.42 -7.60 2.92
CA ASP A 126 -0.28 -7.95 4.34
C ASP A 126 1.11 -7.80 4.98
N MET A 127 2.20 -7.62 4.22
CA MET A 127 3.56 -7.54 4.76
C MET A 127 3.97 -6.14 5.20
N LEU A 128 3.74 -5.12 4.37
CA LEU A 128 4.01 -3.73 4.75
C LEU A 128 2.95 -3.18 5.73
N ASP A 129 1.91 -3.96 6.04
CA ASP A 129 0.87 -3.63 7.02
C ASP A 129 1.39 -3.78 8.46
N THR A 130 2.43 -4.60 8.70
CA THR A 130 2.94 -4.94 10.05
C THR A 130 4.46 -4.74 10.18
N GLY A 131 4.88 -3.52 10.50
CA GLY A 131 6.17 -3.29 11.19
C GLY A 131 7.40 -3.02 10.32
N ILE A 132 7.26 -2.87 9.01
CA ILE A 132 8.36 -2.43 8.15
C ILE A 132 8.54 -0.92 8.30
N ASP A 133 9.76 -0.51 8.64
CA ASP A 133 10.16 0.88 8.85
C ASP A 133 10.94 1.37 7.62
N VAL A 134 10.34 2.29 6.87
CA VAL A 134 10.95 2.97 5.73
C VAL A 134 10.74 4.48 5.91
N PRO A 135 11.64 5.17 6.62
CA PRO A 135 11.54 6.60 6.90
C PRO A 135 11.39 7.47 5.65
N GLU A 136 11.94 7.02 4.52
CA GLU A 136 11.93 7.73 3.24
C GLU A 136 10.64 7.52 2.45
N CYS A 137 9.71 6.69 2.95
CA CYS A 137 8.40 6.48 2.34
C CYS A 137 7.52 7.72 2.55
N VAL A 138 7.23 8.43 1.47
CA VAL A 138 6.45 9.68 1.49
C VAL A 138 5.04 9.53 0.95
N ASN A 139 4.72 8.42 0.28
CA ASN A 139 3.38 8.17 -0.26
C ASN A 139 2.79 6.85 0.23
N LEU A 140 1.55 6.88 0.69
CA LEU A 140 0.76 5.70 1.03
C LEU A 140 -0.52 5.68 0.18
N VAL A 141 -0.72 4.61 -0.58
CA VAL A 141 -1.86 4.43 -1.48
C VAL A 141 -2.69 3.25 -1.04
N PHE A 142 -3.96 3.48 -0.73
CA PHE A 142 -4.88 2.45 -0.28
C PHE A 142 -5.76 1.98 -1.44
N ALA A 143 -5.34 0.89 -2.10
CA ALA A 143 -6.10 0.25 -3.19
C ALA A 143 -7.01 -0.88 -2.69
N LYS A 144 -7.36 -0.86 -1.40
CA LYS A 144 -8.29 -1.80 -0.74
C LYS A 144 -9.16 -1.06 0.27
N PRO A 145 -10.39 -1.51 0.53
CA PRO A 145 -11.20 -0.95 1.60
C PRO A 145 -10.55 -1.24 2.97
N ILE A 146 -10.43 -0.20 3.79
CA ILE A 146 -9.97 -0.33 5.17
C ILE A 146 -11.18 -0.27 6.09
N LYS A 147 -11.48 -1.40 6.74
CA LYS A 147 -12.65 -1.56 7.60
C LYS A 147 -12.43 -1.07 9.04
N SER A 148 -11.22 -0.64 9.40
CA SER A 148 -10.87 -0.24 10.77
C SER A 148 -10.07 1.06 10.79
N LYS A 149 -10.59 2.04 11.54
CA LYS A 149 -9.92 3.32 11.81
C LYS A 149 -8.56 3.13 12.47
N VAL A 150 -8.44 2.14 13.37
CA VAL A 150 -7.18 1.79 14.04
C VAL A 150 -6.15 1.30 13.03
N LYS A 151 -6.52 0.36 12.15
CA LYS A 151 -5.61 -0.13 11.09
C LYS A 151 -5.20 0.98 10.13
N PHE A 152 -6.11 1.88 9.78
CA PHE A 152 -5.79 3.05 8.95
C PHE A 152 -4.69 3.92 9.59
N TRP A 153 -4.84 4.29 10.86
CA TRP A 153 -3.84 5.09 11.57
C TRP A 153 -2.53 4.34 11.82
N GLN A 154 -2.60 3.02 12.05
CA GLN A 154 -1.40 2.18 12.10
C GLN A 154 -0.64 2.20 10.77
N MET A 155 -1.33 2.16 9.63
CA MET A 155 -0.70 2.25 8.31
C MET A 155 -0.12 3.65 8.06
N VAL A 156 -0.85 4.72 8.39
CA VAL A 156 -0.39 6.11 8.23
C VAL A 156 0.84 6.40 9.09
N GLY A 157 0.82 6.01 10.37
CA GLY A 157 1.92 6.29 11.31
C GLY A 157 3.25 5.62 10.96
N ARG A 158 3.29 4.73 9.96
CA ARG A 158 4.52 4.12 9.44
C ARG A 158 5.17 4.91 8.31
N GLY A 159 4.39 5.69 7.55
CA GLY A 159 4.91 6.58 6.51
C GLY A 159 5.19 8.02 6.99
N THR A 160 4.98 8.32 8.27
CA THR A 160 5.07 9.70 8.81
C THR A 160 6.15 9.86 9.88
N ARG A 161 7.12 8.95 9.97
CA ARG A 161 8.26 9.13 10.89
C ARG A 161 9.18 10.22 10.34
N LEU A 162 9.67 11.08 11.23
CA LEU A 162 10.65 12.10 10.88
C LEU A 162 11.93 11.40 10.43
N CYS A 163 12.33 11.62 9.19
CA CYS A 163 13.67 11.32 8.71
C CYS A 163 14.53 12.54 9.05
N GLU A 164 15.45 12.40 10.02
CA GLU A 164 16.46 13.44 10.25
C GLU A 164 17.47 13.37 9.10
N ASN A 165 17.74 14.54 8.49
CA ASN A 165 18.65 14.68 7.34
C ASN A 165 20.07 14.22 7.63
#